data_AF-A0A0K1PDI0-F1
#
_entry.id   AF-A0A0K1PDI0-F1
#
_cell.length_a   1.000
_cell.length_b   1.000
_cell.length_c   1.000
_cell.angle_alpha   90.00
_cell.angle_beta   90.00
_cell.angle_gamma   90.00
#
_symmetry.space_group_name_H-M   'P 1'
#
loop_
_entity.id
_entity.type
_entity.pdbx_description
1 polymer ?
#
loop_
_entity_poly.entity_id
_entity_poly.type
_entity_poly.pdbx_seq_one_letter_code
_entity_poly.pdbx_strand_id
1 'polypeptide(L)'
;MGRMDPAALDDLASLSPRAAKEKLSAFVGPLDFTLFQKLEHGALLTAFTGRAVRATTYVFGNALIAVQMTKHDARAGLYVPLRIFVHEIEHRRVLVTYDLPSATMAQFASPEIDAVARSLDEKVARLLKETIERTHAASMEGQDSTSP
;
A
#
# COMPACT_ATOMS: atom_id res chain seq x y z
N MET A 1 5.90 0.70 6.29
CA MET A 1 4.91 -0.41 6.16
C MET A 1 5.44 -1.65 6.85
N GLY A 2 4.55 -2.41 7.50
CA GLY A 2 4.84 -3.76 7.98
C GLY A 2 4.80 -4.78 6.83
N ARG A 3 4.95 -6.07 7.13
CA ARG A 3 4.89 -7.14 6.13
C ARG A 3 4.09 -8.31 6.68
N MET A 4 3.34 -8.96 5.80
CA MET A 4 2.58 -10.16 6.14
C MET A 4 2.65 -11.14 4.98
N ASP A 5 2.93 -12.40 5.29
CA ASP A 5 2.73 -13.49 4.34
C ASP A 5 1.22 -13.75 4.19
N PRO A 6 0.65 -13.83 2.97
CA PRO A 6 -0.75 -14.19 2.78
C PRO A 6 -1.18 -15.47 3.51
N ALA A 7 -0.29 -16.46 3.67
CA ALA A 7 -0.56 -17.69 4.41
C ALA A 7 -0.81 -17.45 5.92
N ALA A 8 -0.43 -16.28 6.46
CA ALA A 8 -0.72 -15.91 7.84
C ALA A 8 -2.23 -15.74 8.11
N LEU A 9 -3.06 -15.72 7.07
CA LEU A 9 -4.52 -15.64 7.17
C LEU A 9 -5.20 -17.01 7.32
N ASP A 10 -4.50 -18.12 7.05
CA ASP A 10 -5.10 -19.45 6.88
C ASP A 10 -5.80 -19.98 8.14
N ASP A 11 -5.30 -19.63 9.32
CA ASP A 11 -5.86 -20.03 10.61
C ASP A 11 -6.85 -19.02 11.19
N LEU A 12 -7.08 -17.85 10.56
CA LEU A 12 -7.87 -16.78 11.15
C LEU A 12 -9.29 -17.21 11.52
N ALA A 13 -9.90 -18.07 10.70
CA ALA A 13 -11.25 -18.58 10.94
C ALA A 13 -11.36 -19.47 12.19
N SER A 14 -10.23 -20.03 12.66
CA SER A 14 -10.15 -20.84 13.88
C SER A 14 -9.90 -20.01 15.15
N LEU A 15 -9.56 -18.72 15.00
CA LEU A 15 -9.25 -17.84 16.13
C LEU A 15 -10.51 -17.16 16.67
N SER A 16 -10.48 -16.81 17.96
CA SER A 16 -11.47 -15.88 18.50
C SER A 16 -11.35 -14.49 17.84
N PRO A 17 -12.41 -13.67 17.78
CA PRO A 17 -12.33 -12.32 17.21
C PRO A 17 -11.24 -11.45 17.84
N ARG A 18 -10.99 -11.60 19.16
CA ARG A 18 -9.92 -10.91 19.86
C ARG A 18 -8.54 -11.36 19.38
N ALA A 19 -8.32 -12.67 19.32
CA ALA A 19 -7.05 -13.24 18.86
C ALA A 19 -6.78 -12.92 17.39
N ALA A 20 -7.80 -12.99 16.53
CA ALA A 20 -7.70 -12.58 15.13
C ALA A 20 -7.31 -11.10 14.99
N LYS A 21 -7.94 -10.21 15.77
CA LYS A 21 -7.59 -8.78 15.78
C LYS A 21 -6.15 -8.55 16.25
N GLU A 22 -5.73 -9.20 17.31
CA GLU A 22 -4.38 -9.10 17.86
C GLU A 22 -3.33 -9.58 16.85
N LYS A 23 -3.57 -10.74 16.23
CA LYS A 23 -2.73 -11.30 15.15
C LYS A 23 -2.60 -10.33 13.99
N LEU A 24 -3.71 -9.80 13.47
CA LEU A 24 -3.69 -8.85 12.36
C LEU A 24 -3.00 -7.53 12.72
N SER A 25 -3.14 -7.07 13.96
CA SER A 25 -2.50 -5.84 14.45
C SER A 25 -0.97 -5.96 14.46
N ALA A 26 -0.43 -7.15 14.72
CA ALA A 26 1.02 -7.39 14.77
C ALA A 26 1.72 -7.17 13.42
N PHE A 27 0.99 -7.24 12.30
CA PHE A 27 1.55 -6.99 10.96
C PHE A 27 1.50 -5.52 10.54
N VAL A 28 0.80 -4.68 11.28
CA VAL A 28 0.66 -3.26 10.96
C VAL A 28 1.96 -2.56 11.32
N GLY A 29 2.65 -2.03 10.32
CA GLY A 29 3.90 -1.31 10.57
C GLY A 29 3.70 0.19 10.74
N PRO A 30 4.81 0.95 10.68
CA PRO A 30 4.75 2.40 10.76
C PRO A 30 3.82 2.96 9.67
N LEU A 31 3.03 3.96 10.05
CA LEU A 31 2.02 4.65 9.24
C LEU A 31 0.73 3.85 8.98
N ASP A 32 0.43 2.89 9.83
CA ASP A 32 -0.82 2.11 9.86
C ASP A 32 -1.02 1.16 8.67
N PHE A 33 0.04 0.85 7.92
CA PHE A 33 -0.01 0.00 6.73
C PHE A 33 0.91 -1.22 6.80
N THR A 34 0.45 -2.30 6.17
CA THR A 34 1.14 -3.56 5.89
C THR A 34 1.28 -3.72 4.38
N LEU A 35 2.47 -4.12 3.92
CA LEU A 35 2.69 -4.54 2.53
C LEU A 35 2.35 -6.03 2.41
N PHE A 36 1.40 -6.35 1.52
CA PHE A 36 0.94 -7.72 1.27
C PHE A 36 1.64 -8.35 0.07
N GLN A 37 1.86 -7.59 -1.00
CA GLN A 37 2.41 -8.12 -2.24
C GLN A 37 3.13 -7.05 -3.06
N LYS A 38 4.09 -7.49 -3.87
CA LYS A 38 4.63 -6.71 -4.99
C LYS A 38 4.36 -7.45 -6.29
N LEU A 39 3.94 -6.72 -7.31
CA LEU A 39 3.79 -7.23 -8.68
C LEU A 39 4.85 -6.53 -9.54
N GLU A 40 5.85 -7.29 -9.98
CA GLU A 40 7.01 -6.77 -10.70
C GLU A 40 6.75 -6.68 -12.21
N HIS A 41 5.93 -5.72 -12.63
CA HIS A 41 5.62 -5.47 -14.04
C HIS A 41 6.87 -5.16 -14.88
N GLY A 42 7.87 -4.49 -14.30
CA GLY A 42 9.12 -4.13 -14.98
C GLY A 42 9.94 -5.33 -15.41
N ALA A 43 9.94 -6.40 -14.62
CA ALA A 43 10.60 -7.66 -14.99
C ALA A 43 9.93 -8.30 -16.22
N LEU A 44 8.59 -8.32 -16.24
CA LEU A 44 7.82 -8.83 -17.38
C LEU A 44 8.10 -8.00 -18.64
N LEU A 45 7.98 -6.66 -18.54
CA LEU A 45 8.22 -5.77 -19.66
C LEU A 45 9.65 -5.86 -20.18
N THR A 46 10.64 -5.98 -19.28
CA THR A 46 12.04 -6.15 -19.69
C THR A 46 12.23 -7.46 -20.45
N ALA A 47 11.66 -8.55 -19.96
CA ALA A 47 11.78 -9.86 -20.61
C ALA A 47 11.17 -9.88 -22.01
N PHE A 48 10.04 -9.20 -22.23
CA PHE A 48 9.34 -9.23 -23.52
C PHE A 48 9.75 -8.12 -24.50
N THR A 49 10.36 -7.03 -24.04
CA THR A 49 10.76 -5.90 -24.90
C THR A 49 12.27 -5.78 -25.10
N GLY A 50 13.08 -6.44 -24.27
CA GLY A 50 14.54 -6.29 -24.26
C GLY A 50 15.05 -4.96 -23.70
N ARG A 51 14.16 -4.04 -23.31
CA ARG A 51 14.50 -2.76 -22.69
C ARG A 51 14.34 -2.85 -21.18
N ALA A 52 15.33 -2.39 -20.42
CA ALA A 52 15.20 -2.30 -18.97
C ALA A 52 14.04 -1.37 -18.57
N VAL A 53 13.07 -1.91 -17.82
CA VAL A 53 11.92 -1.18 -17.28
C VAL A 53 11.84 -1.43 -15.78
N ARG A 54 11.72 -0.36 -14.99
CA ARG A 54 11.44 -0.44 -13.54
C ARG A 54 10.01 0.01 -13.29
N ALA A 55 9.15 -0.95 -12.97
CA ALA A 55 7.73 -0.72 -12.75
C ALA A 55 7.17 -1.77 -11.79
N THR A 56 6.62 -1.35 -10.66
CA THR A 56 6.17 -2.24 -9.59
C THR A 56 4.83 -1.76 -9.04
N THR A 57 3.87 -2.66 -8.93
CA THR A 57 2.64 -2.42 -8.16
C THR A 57 2.86 -2.94 -6.75
N TYR A 58 2.66 -2.08 -5.74
CA TYR A 58 2.66 -2.46 -4.34
C TYR A 58 1.22 -2.59 -3.86
N VAL A 59 0.89 -3.76 -3.32
CA VAL A 59 -0.41 -4.05 -2.71
C VAL A 59 -0.26 -3.92 -1.21
N PHE A 60 -0.94 -2.94 -0.62
CA PHE A 60 -0.72 -2.55 0.77
C PHE A 60 -2.03 -2.10 1.43
N GLY A 61 -2.11 -2.17 2.75
CA GLY A 61 -3.32 -1.79 3.46
C GLY A 61 -3.26 -2.16 4.93
N ASN A 62 -4.41 -2.08 5.58
CA ASN A 62 -4.60 -2.56 6.94
C ASN A 62 -5.79 -3.52 6.94
N ALA A 63 -5.57 -4.78 7.28
CA ALA A 63 -6.60 -5.81 7.25
C ALA A 63 -7.79 -5.45 8.17
N LEU A 64 -7.56 -4.76 9.28
CA LEU A 64 -8.63 -4.30 10.17
C LEU A 64 -9.48 -3.19 9.52
N ILE A 65 -8.87 -2.33 8.71
CA ILE A 65 -9.61 -1.32 7.92
C ILE A 65 -10.43 -2.02 6.82
N ALA A 66 -9.87 -3.05 6.17
CA ALA A 66 -10.61 -3.81 5.18
C ALA A 66 -11.88 -4.43 5.79
N VAL A 67 -11.78 -5.04 6.98
CA VAL A 67 -12.94 -5.57 7.73
C VAL A 67 -13.97 -4.48 8.05
N GLN A 68 -13.53 -3.26 8.38
CA GLN A 68 -14.46 -2.15 8.63
C GLN A 68 -15.29 -1.79 7.40
N MET A 69 -14.75 -1.93 6.19
CA MET A 69 -15.47 -1.63 4.94
C MET A 69 -16.30 -2.83 4.47
N THR A 70 -15.71 -4.02 4.40
CA THR A 70 -16.35 -5.21 3.79
C THR A 70 -17.52 -5.74 4.60
N LYS A 71 -17.60 -5.43 5.90
CA LYS A 71 -18.78 -5.72 6.72
C LYS A 71 -20.02 -4.89 6.34
N HIS A 72 -19.83 -3.74 5.69
CA HIS A 72 -20.93 -2.88 5.21
C HIS A 72 -21.29 -3.23 3.78
N ASP A 73 -20.30 -3.43 2.91
CA ASP A 73 -20.50 -3.93 1.56
C ASP A 73 -19.30 -4.81 1.14
N ALA A 74 -19.54 -6.09 0.91
CA ALA A 74 -18.51 -7.04 0.52
C ALA A 74 -17.79 -6.65 -0.79
N ARG A 75 -18.46 -5.90 -1.69
CA ARG A 75 -17.87 -5.42 -2.95
C ARG A 75 -16.69 -4.48 -2.73
N ALA A 76 -16.60 -3.83 -1.57
CA ALA A 76 -15.42 -3.04 -1.18
C ALA A 76 -14.12 -3.87 -1.22
N GLY A 77 -14.21 -5.20 -1.04
CA GLY A 77 -13.09 -6.14 -1.14
C GLY A 77 -12.39 -6.16 -2.51
N LEU A 78 -12.99 -5.63 -3.57
CA LEU A 78 -12.31 -5.44 -4.86
C LEU A 78 -11.24 -4.33 -4.81
N TYR A 79 -11.40 -3.38 -3.87
CA TYR A 79 -10.60 -2.16 -3.77
C TYR A 79 -9.76 -2.10 -2.49
N VAL A 80 -9.92 -3.07 -1.57
CA VAL A 80 -9.02 -3.27 -0.42
C VAL A 80 -8.38 -4.66 -0.48
N PRO A 81 -7.06 -4.79 -0.23
CA PRO A 81 -6.09 -3.73 0.06
C PRO A 81 -5.87 -2.75 -1.11
N LEU A 82 -5.33 -1.56 -0.78
CA LEU A 82 -5.02 -0.51 -1.73
C LEU A 82 -3.84 -0.91 -2.63
N ARG A 83 -3.69 -0.20 -3.75
CA ARG A 83 -2.58 -0.38 -4.69
C ARG A 83 -1.94 0.96 -5.00
N ILE A 84 -0.61 0.98 -5.04
CA ILE A 84 0.16 2.06 -5.65
C ILE A 84 1.02 1.45 -6.76
N PHE A 85 1.06 2.12 -7.91
CA PHE A 85 1.94 1.78 -9.01
C PHE A 85 3.09 2.77 -9.06
N VAL A 86 4.31 2.27 -9.02
CA VAL A 86 5.53 3.07 -9.07
C VAL A 86 6.33 2.66 -10.29
N HIS A 87 6.67 3.60 -11.15
CA HIS A 87 7.55 3.34 -12.28
C HIS A 87 8.57 4.46 -12.49
N GLU A 88 9.71 4.09 -13.07
CA GLU A 88 10.71 5.05 -13.50
C GLU A 88 10.22 5.84 -14.71
N ILE A 89 10.43 7.15 -14.64
CA ILE A 89 10.29 8.08 -15.75
C ILE A 89 11.66 8.71 -16.06
N GLU A 90 11.72 9.62 -17.03
CA GLU A 90 12.97 10.27 -17.42
C GLU A 90 13.67 11.02 -16.28
N HIS A 91 15.00 11.18 -16.43
CA HIS A 91 15.86 11.93 -15.50
C HIS A 91 15.93 11.33 -14.09
N ARG A 92 15.93 9.98 -13.97
CA ARG A 92 15.98 9.23 -12.69
C ARG A 92 14.83 9.59 -11.74
N ARG A 93 13.72 10.10 -12.27
CA ARG A 93 12.52 10.39 -11.48
C ARG A 93 11.62 9.15 -11.47
N VAL A 94 10.72 9.11 -10.49
CA VAL A 94 9.69 8.08 -10.39
C VAL A 94 8.32 8.75 -10.40
N LEU A 95 7.36 8.10 -11.05
CA LEU A 95 5.96 8.49 -10.97
C LEU A 95 5.22 7.47 -10.10
N VAL A 96 4.46 7.98 -9.13
CA VAL A 96 3.58 7.18 -8.26
C VAL A 96 2.13 7.46 -8.68
N THR A 97 1.39 6.42 -9.01
CA THR A 97 -0.02 6.49 -9.40
C THR A 97 -0.84 5.59 -8.49
N TYR A 98 -2.01 6.07 -8.07
CA TYR A 98 -2.94 5.33 -7.24
C TYR A 98 -4.35 5.90 -7.40
N ASP A 99 -5.35 5.08 -7.12
CA ASP A 99 -6.73 5.55 -7.06
C ASP A 99 -6.99 6.23 -5.71
N LEU A 100 -7.59 7.42 -5.71
CA LEU A 100 -7.98 8.11 -4.48
C LEU A 100 -9.06 7.27 -3.76
N PRO A 101 -8.81 6.78 -2.53
CA PRO A 101 -9.77 5.92 -1.84
C PRO A 101 -11.19 6.50 -1.75
N SER A 102 -11.36 7.76 -1.36
CA SER A 102 -12.70 8.38 -1.26
C SER A 102 -13.44 8.42 -2.59
N ALA A 103 -12.79 8.82 -3.67
CA ALA A 103 -13.39 8.87 -5.01
C ALA A 103 -13.75 7.46 -5.51
N THR A 104 -12.89 6.48 -5.25
CA THR A 104 -13.09 5.09 -5.66
C THR A 104 -14.24 4.44 -4.91
N MET A 105 -14.34 4.68 -3.60
CA MET A 105 -15.31 4.01 -2.74
C MET A 105 -16.69 4.68 -2.75
N ALA A 106 -16.81 5.92 -3.22
CA ALA A 106 -18.09 6.63 -3.35
C ALA A 106 -19.16 5.85 -4.14
N GLN A 107 -18.75 4.95 -5.03
CA GLN A 107 -19.64 4.06 -5.79
C GLN A 107 -20.52 3.15 -4.92
N PHE A 108 -20.13 2.91 -3.66
CA PHE A 108 -20.88 2.05 -2.75
C PHE A 108 -22.05 2.77 -2.07
N ALA A 109 -22.10 4.11 -2.15
CA ALA A 109 -23.13 4.95 -1.53
C ALA A 109 -23.41 4.58 -0.05
N SER A 110 -22.35 4.26 0.70
CA SER A 110 -22.41 3.91 2.13
C SER A 110 -21.67 4.98 2.95
N PRO A 111 -22.36 5.72 3.84
CA PRO A 111 -21.73 6.71 4.71
C PRO A 111 -20.61 6.13 5.57
N GLU A 112 -20.74 4.87 5.99
CA GLU A 112 -19.74 4.16 6.78
C GLU A 112 -18.48 3.88 5.95
N ILE A 113 -18.62 3.42 4.72
CA ILE A 113 -17.49 3.21 3.80
C ILE A 113 -16.84 4.55 3.46
N ASP A 114 -17.63 5.58 3.18
CA ASP A 114 -17.13 6.91 2.81
C ASP A 114 -16.29 7.55 3.92
N ALA A 115 -16.70 7.38 5.18
CA ALA A 115 -15.95 7.86 6.33
C ALA A 115 -14.58 7.18 6.46
N VAL A 116 -14.54 5.86 6.28
CA VAL A 116 -13.28 5.11 6.31
C VAL A 116 -12.40 5.47 5.10
N ALA A 117 -12.99 5.66 3.92
CA ALA A 117 -12.28 6.01 2.71
C ALA A 117 -11.61 7.40 2.79
N ARG A 118 -12.29 8.41 3.36
CA ARG A 118 -11.66 9.71 3.64
C ARG A 118 -10.46 9.61 4.57
N SER A 119 -10.55 8.78 5.62
CA SER A 119 -9.40 8.53 6.50
C SER A 119 -8.24 7.82 5.77
N LEU A 120 -8.55 6.97 4.77
CA LEU A 120 -7.53 6.35 3.94
C LEU A 120 -6.82 7.37 3.03
N ASP A 121 -7.52 8.37 2.49
CA ASP A 121 -6.88 9.44 1.70
C ASP A 121 -5.77 10.13 2.52
N GLU A 122 -6.07 10.54 3.75
CA GLU A 122 -5.12 11.20 4.65
C GLU A 122 -3.93 10.29 4.99
N LYS A 123 -4.18 9.01 5.27
CA LYS A 123 -3.13 8.03 5.58
C LYS A 123 -2.22 7.78 4.39
N VAL A 124 -2.77 7.67 3.18
CA VAL A 124 -1.99 7.51 1.94
C VAL A 124 -1.17 8.78 1.66
N ALA A 125 -1.77 9.97 1.80
CA ALA A 125 -1.05 11.23 1.65
C ALA A 125 0.14 11.34 2.63
N ARG A 126 -0.06 10.96 3.90
CA ARG A 126 1.01 10.90 4.92
C ARG A 126 2.10 9.90 4.53
N LEU A 127 1.72 8.70 4.08
CA LEU A 127 2.68 7.68 3.62
C LEU A 127 3.56 8.20 2.49
N LEU A 128 2.96 8.85 1.49
CA LEU A 128 3.70 9.41 0.34
C LEU A 128 4.61 10.55 0.78
N LYS A 129 4.11 11.47 1.61
CA LYS A 129 4.90 12.58 2.15
C LYS A 129 6.15 12.09 2.88
N GLU A 130 6.00 11.17 3.84
CA GLU A 130 7.14 10.65 4.59
C GLU A 130 8.13 9.87 3.71
N THR A 131 7.63 9.17 2.68
CA THR A 131 8.49 8.46 1.73
C THR A 131 9.34 9.44 0.93
N ILE A 132 8.76 10.54 0.48
CA ILE A 132 9.47 11.62 -0.23
C ILE A 132 10.54 12.25 0.67
N GLU A 133 10.17 12.65 1.90
CA GLU A 133 11.09 13.28 2.85
C GLU A 133 12.30 12.39 3.17
N ARG A 134 12.08 11.09 3.42
CA ARG A 134 13.17 10.13 3.68
C ARG A 134 14.08 9.93 2.46
N THR A 135 13.52 9.98 1.25
CA THR A 135 14.30 9.82 0.01
C THR A 135 15.21 11.04 -0.21
N HIS A 136 14.72 12.25 0.11
CA HIS A 136 15.53 13.47 0.05
C HIS A 136 16.67 13.44 1.08
N ALA A 137 16.38 13.08 2.34
CA ALA A 137 17.40 12.98 3.38
C ALA A 137 18.53 11.99 3.02
N ALA A 138 18.18 10.79 2.56
CA ALA A 138 19.16 9.78 2.14
C ALA A 138 20.01 10.23 0.94
N SER A 139 19.46 11.08 0.06
CA SER A 139 20.19 11.63 -1.09
C SER A 139 21.20 12.72 -0.70
N MET A 140 20.99 13.40 0.43
CA MET A 140 21.92 14.41 0.97
C MET A 140 23.07 13.76 1.75
N GLU A 141 22.78 12.76 2.58
CA GLU A 141 23.80 12.03 3.36
C GLU A 141 24.82 11.31 2.45
N GLY A 142 24.39 10.81 1.29
CA GLY A 142 25.28 10.19 0.31
C GLY A 142 26.16 11.16 -0.50
N GLN A 143 25.92 12.48 -0.41
CA GLN A 143 26.75 13.50 -1.07
C GLN A 143 27.88 13.99 -0.15
N ASP A 144 27.64 14.08 1.16
CA ASP A 144 28.65 14.50 2.15
C ASP A 144 29.78 13.46 2.36
N SER A 145 29.54 12.18 2.05
CA SER A 145 30.57 11.13 2.14
C SER A 145 31.50 11.04 0.91
N THR A 146 31.37 11.96 -0.05
CA THR A 146 32.16 11.95 -1.31
C THR A 146 33.07 13.16 -1.51
N SER A 147 33.28 14.00 -0.49
CA SER A 147 34.37 14.98 -0.51
C SER A 147 35.62 14.42 0.18
N PRO A 148 36.82 14.57 -0.43
CA PRO A 148 38.09 14.04 0.07
C PRO A 148 38.62 14.74 1.33
#